data_AF-A0A2W6DUM7-F1
#
_entry.id   AF-A0A2W6DUM7-F1
#
_cell.length_a   1.000
_cell.length_b   1.000
_cell.length_c   1.000
_cell.angle_alpha   90.00
_cell.angle_beta   90.00
_cell.angle_gamma   90.00
#
_symmetry.space_group_name_H-M   'P 1'
#
loop_
_entity.id
_entity.type
_entity.pdbx_description
1 polymer ?
#
loop_
_entity_poly.entity_id
_entity_poly.type
_entity_poly.pdbx_seq_one_letter_code
_entity_poly.pdbx_strand_id
1 'polypeptide(L)'
;MRRARILLMSAEGLTNTETGRKIWATRPKVTSWRNRYATAGIDALVDLPRPGRPPVVDELGVVATTLAHGGPSTSAFGVSQWLSRLLDQHLGISFTTVRTWRKWGLQPDVGTFTFAADLK
;
A
#
# COMPACT_ATOMS: atom_id res chain seq x y z
N MET A 1 18.15 10.47 -9.20
CA MET A 1 19.23 11.38 -9.63
C MET A 1 19.49 11.47 -11.16
N ARG A 2 18.52 11.24 -12.07
CA ARG A 2 18.73 11.48 -13.54
C ARG A 2 18.04 12.74 -14.08
N ARG A 3 17.03 13.27 -13.38
CA ARG A 3 16.11 14.32 -13.85
C ARG A 3 16.73 15.72 -13.87
N ALA A 4 17.35 16.13 -12.75
CA ALA A 4 18.05 17.42 -12.67
C ALA A 4 19.17 17.53 -13.74
N ARG A 5 19.88 16.43 -14.01
CA ARG A 5 20.91 16.37 -15.05
C ARG A 5 20.36 16.55 -16.47
N ILE A 6 19.14 16.06 -16.74
CA ILE A 6 18.45 16.32 -18.02
C ILE A 6 18.24 17.81 -18.24
N LEU A 7 17.78 18.52 -17.20
CA LEU A 7 17.50 19.96 -17.31
C LEU A 7 18.77 20.79 -17.39
N LEU A 8 19.80 20.46 -16.62
CA LEU A 8 21.10 21.14 -16.69
C LEU A 8 21.68 21.05 -18.12
N MET A 9 21.74 19.85 -18.70
CA MET A 9 22.20 19.66 -20.07
C MET A 9 21.30 20.36 -21.10
N SER A 10 20.01 20.44 -20.83
CA SER A 10 19.07 21.19 -21.68
C SER A 10 19.34 22.70 -21.63
N ALA A 11 19.72 23.24 -20.47
CA ALA A 11 20.10 24.64 -20.29
C ALA A 11 21.46 24.95 -20.93
N GLU A 12 22.37 23.97 -20.98
CA GLU A 12 23.61 24.02 -21.75
C GLU A 12 23.41 23.92 -23.27
N GLY A 13 22.16 23.81 -23.75
CA GLY A 13 21.82 23.80 -25.18
C GLY A 13 21.89 22.42 -25.84
N LEU A 14 22.08 21.33 -25.08
CA LEU A 14 22.15 19.99 -25.66
C LEU A 14 20.79 19.53 -26.19
N THR A 15 20.83 18.80 -27.30
CA THR A 15 19.66 18.13 -27.85
C THR A 15 19.23 16.96 -26.95
N ASN A 16 17.97 16.52 -27.09
CA ASN A 16 17.46 15.38 -26.32
C ASN A 16 18.22 14.07 -26.62
N THR A 17 18.75 13.95 -27.84
CA THR A 17 19.55 12.79 -28.27
C THR A 17 20.91 12.78 -27.58
N GLU A 18 21.61 13.91 -27.56
CA GLU A 18 22.92 14.04 -26.90
C GLU A 18 22.81 13.88 -25.39
N THR A 19 21.79 14.52 -24.78
CA THR A 19 21.48 14.37 -23.36
C THR A 19 21.26 12.90 -23.01
N GLY A 20 20.46 12.19 -23.82
CA GLY A 20 20.19 10.76 -23.63
C GLY A 20 21.46 9.90 -23.66
N ARG A 21 22.36 10.16 -24.63
CA ARG A 21 23.66 9.48 -24.72
C ARG A 21 24.53 9.74 -23.49
N LYS A 22 24.64 11.00 -23.03
CA LYS A 22 25.48 11.37 -21.88
C LYS A 22 25.01 10.74 -20.55
N ILE A 23 23.71 10.54 -20.36
CA ILE A 23 23.16 10.06 -19.08
C ILE A 23 22.64 8.62 -19.11
N TRP A 24 22.87 7.91 -20.22
CA TRP A 24 22.37 6.55 -20.42
C TRP A 24 20.84 6.49 -20.26
N ALA A 25 20.13 7.39 -20.95
CA ALA A 25 18.68 7.44 -21.02
C ALA A 25 18.20 7.47 -22.48
N THR A 26 17.00 6.95 -22.71
CA THR A 26 16.38 6.98 -24.04
C THR A 26 15.86 8.39 -24.36
N ARG A 27 15.91 8.80 -25.64
CA ARG A 27 15.37 10.08 -26.11
C ARG A 27 13.92 10.33 -25.65
N PRO A 28 12.97 9.38 -25.73
CA PRO A 28 11.60 9.59 -25.24
C PRO A 28 11.55 9.93 -23.74
N LYS A 29 12.44 9.33 -22.93
CA LYS A 29 12.53 9.61 -21.50
C LYS A 29 13.01 11.04 -21.24
N VAL A 30 13.98 11.52 -22.02
CA VAL A 30 14.44 12.92 -21.96
C VAL A 30 13.32 13.89 -22.36
N THR A 31 12.64 13.64 -23.47
CA THR A 31 11.50 14.48 -23.92
C THR A 31 10.38 14.52 -22.89
N SER A 32 9.97 13.38 -22.36
CA SER A 32 8.92 13.29 -21.33
C SER A 32 9.27 14.11 -20.09
N TRP A 33 10.53 14.05 -19.65
CA TRP A 33 11.02 14.83 -18.50
C TRP A 33 11.04 16.34 -18.74
N ARG A 34 11.48 16.77 -19.93
CA ARG A 34 11.47 18.19 -20.31
C ARG A 34 10.05 18.73 -20.38
N ASN A 35 9.12 17.99 -20.99
CA ASN A 35 7.71 18.39 -21.04
C ASN A 35 7.11 18.50 -19.64
N ARG A 36 7.38 17.53 -18.77
CA ARG A 36 6.90 17.55 -17.39
C ARG A 36 7.42 18.76 -16.62
N TYR A 37 8.69 19.11 -16.80
CA TYR A 37 9.26 20.33 -16.21
C TYR A 37 8.65 21.61 -16.80
N ALA A 38 8.39 21.65 -18.10
CA ALA A 38 7.73 22.81 -18.71
C ALA A 38 6.31 23.04 -18.16
N THR A 39 5.60 21.99 -17.78
CA THR A 39 4.25 22.09 -17.20
C THR A 39 4.24 22.38 -15.70
N ALA A 40 5.11 21.74 -14.91
CA ALA A 40 5.04 21.76 -13.44
C ALA A 40 6.27 22.35 -12.75
N GLY A 41 7.24 22.90 -13.51
CA GLY A 41 8.43 23.54 -12.97
C GLY A 41 9.24 22.64 -12.03
N ILE A 42 9.70 23.21 -10.92
CA ILE A 42 10.53 22.52 -9.92
C ILE A 42 9.78 21.34 -9.29
N ASP A 43 8.46 21.39 -9.14
CA ASP A 43 7.66 20.32 -8.54
C ASP A 43 7.75 19.02 -9.35
N ALA A 44 8.01 19.12 -10.66
CA ALA A 44 8.26 17.95 -11.50
C ALA A 44 9.49 17.15 -11.05
N LEU A 45 10.50 17.80 -10.44
CA LEU A 45 11.75 17.15 -10.08
C LEU A 45 11.59 16.13 -8.95
N VAL A 46 10.58 16.31 -8.09
CA VAL A 46 10.29 15.45 -6.96
C VAL A 46 9.93 14.04 -7.45
N ASP A 47 10.55 13.01 -6.85
CA ASP A 47 10.13 11.63 -7.08
C ASP A 47 8.73 11.45 -6.49
N LEU A 48 7.72 11.36 -7.36
CA LEU A 48 6.40 10.94 -6.93
C LEU A 48 6.50 9.55 -6.31
N PRO A 49 5.74 9.27 -5.24
CA PRO A 49 5.60 7.92 -4.73
C PRO A 49 5.17 7.04 -5.91
N ARG A 50 5.97 6.02 -6.21
CA ARG A 50 5.58 5.06 -7.25
C ARG A 50 4.33 4.37 -6.73
N PRO A 51 3.18 4.48 -7.40
CA PRO A 51 2.04 3.67 -7.03
C PRO A 51 2.49 2.22 -7.22
N GLY A 52 2.64 1.50 -6.10
CA GLY A 52 2.87 0.08 -6.13
C GLY A 52 1.69 -0.61 -6.81
N ARG A 53 1.84 -1.90 -7.13
CA ARG A 53 0.70 -2.72 -7.54
C ARG A 53 -0.40 -2.56 -6.48
N PRO A 54 -1.61 -2.11 -6.82
CA PRO A 54 -2.68 -2.03 -5.84
C PRO A 54 -2.89 -3.43 -5.25
N PRO A 55 -3.08 -3.55 -3.93
CA PRO A 55 -3.32 -4.86 -3.33
C PRO A 55 -4.56 -5.48 -3.99
N VAL A 56 -4.41 -6.71 -4.49
CA VAL A 56 -5.50 -7.51 -5.11
C VAL A 56 -6.42 -8.12 -4.04
N VAL A 57 -6.12 -7.84 -2.78
CA VAL A 57 -6.84 -8.36 -1.63
C VAL A 57 -8.08 -7.51 -1.40
N ASP A 58 -9.22 -8.18 -1.23
CA ASP A 58 -10.44 -7.57 -0.70
C ASP A 58 -10.27 -7.31 0.81
N GLU A 59 -9.56 -6.23 1.16
CA GLU A 59 -9.37 -5.82 2.56
C GLU A 59 -10.71 -5.51 3.24
N LEU A 60 -11.70 -5.04 2.47
CA LEU A 60 -13.05 -4.76 2.93
C LEU A 60 -13.79 -6.04 3.30
N GLY A 61 -13.65 -7.11 2.51
CA GLY A 61 -14.17 -8.44 2.86
C GLY A 61 -13.63 -8.96 4.20
N VAL A 62 -12.31 -8.83 4.42
CA VAL A 62 -11.69 -9.21 5.71
C VAL A 62 -12.29 -8.42 6.88
N VAL A 63 -12.42 -7.10 6.72
CA VAL A 63 -12.97 -6.20 7.74
C VAL A 63 -14.45 -6.51 8.01
N ALA A 64 -15.25 -6.68 6.95
CA ALA A 64 -16.68 -6.96 7.06
C ALA A 64 -16.96 -8.30 7.76
N THR A 65 -16.21 -9.36 7.43
CA THR A 65 -16.36 -10.67 8.10
C THR A 65 -15.92 -10.63 9.56
N THR A 66 -14.92 -9.81 9.88
CA THR A 66 -14.47 -9.61 11.28
C THR A 66 -15.53 -8.88 12.11
N LEU A 67 -16.14 -7.84 11.53
CA LEU A 67 -17.15 -6.99 12.16
C LEU A 67 -18.58 -7.54 12.05
N ALA A 68 -18.78 -8.63 11.31
CA ALA A 68 -20.07 -9.28 11.20
C ALA A 68 -20.55 -9.67 12.61
N HIS A 69 -21.74 -9.17 12.96
CA HIS A 69 -22.32 -9.41 14.28
C HIS A 69 -22.49 -10.92 14.48
N GLY A 70 -21.91 -11.43 15.57
CA GLY A 70 -21.99 -12.85 15.96
C GLY A 70 -20.67 -13.62 15.94
N GLY A 71 -19.59 -13.05 15.35
CA GLY A 71 -18.30 -13.75 15.28
C GLY A 71 -18.39 -15.08 14.51
N PRO A 72 -17.37 -15.96 14.59
CA PRO A 72 -17.52 -17.30 14.06
C PRO A 72 -18.59 -18.04 14.86
N SER A 73 -19.47 -18.77 14.16
CA SER A 73 -20.50 -19.57 14.83
C SER A 73 -19.86 -20.60 15.75
N THR A 74 -20.13 -20.52 17.06
CA THR A 74 -19.61 -21.45 18.06
C THR A 74 -20.05 -22.89 17.79
N SER A 75 -21.22 -23.10 17.18
CA SER A 75 -21.70 -24.43 16.79
C SER A 75 -20.97 -24.99 15.56
N ALA A 76 -20.44 -24.13 14.68
CA ALA A 76 -19.72 -24.56 13.48
C ALA A 76 -18.21 -24.69 13.70
N PHE A 77 -17.63 -23.83 14.55
CA PHE A 77 -16.18 -23.68 14.68
C PHE A 77 -15.65 -23.92 16.09
N GLY A 78 -16.52 -24.12 17.10
CA GLY A 78 -16.11 -24.35 18.49
C GLY A 78 -15.46 -23.15 19.17
N VAL A 79 -15.41 -21.99 18.50
CA VAL A 79 -14.86 -20.73 19.01
C VAL A 79 -15.92 -19.64 18.90
N SER A 80 -15.96 -18.73 19.86
CA SER A 80 -16.81 -17.53 19.82
C SER A 80 -16.11 -16.35 19.15
N GLN A 81 -14.85 -16.51 18.74
CA GLN A 81 -13.97 -15.42 18.32
C GLN A 81 -13.13 -15.77 17.11
N TRP A 82 -12.94 -14.81 16.21
CA TRP A 82 -12.16 -14.99 15.00
C TRP A 82 -10.67 -15.09 15.33
N LEU A 83 -10.12 -16.29 15.26
CA LEU A 83 -8.67 -16.48 15.18
C LEU A 83 -8.21 -16.22 13.75
N SER A 84 -7.04 -15.61 13.58
CA SER A 84 -6.49 -15.33 12.25
C SER A 84 -6.35 -16.60 11.38
N ARG A 85 -6.12 -17.77 11.99
CA ARG A 85 -6.06 -19.11 11.32
C ARG A 85 -7.42 -19.75 11.03
N LEU A 86 -8.49 -19.17 11.54
CA LEU A 86 -9.85 -19.65 11.29
C LEU A 86 -10.50 -18.76 10.21
N LEU A 87 -10.22 -17.46 10.28
CA LEU A 87 -10.64 -16.47 9.31
C LEU A 87 -9.94 -16.62 7.95
N ASP A 88 -8.68 -17.08 7.92
CA ASP A 88 -7.97 -17.35 6.66
C ASP A 88 -8.56 -18.56 5.91
N GLN A 89 -8.89 -19.64 6.61
CA GLN A 89 -9.58 -20.82 6.08
C GLN A 89 -10.99 -20.48 5.62
N HIS A 90 -11.72 -19.67 6.40
CA HIS A 90 -13.08 -19.26 6.06
C HIS A 90 -13.14 -18.38 4.80
N LEU A 91 -12.17 -17.48 4.62
CA LEU A 91 -12.11 -16.56 3.48
C LEU A 91 -11.28 -17.08 2.29
N GLY A 92 -10.55 -18.20 2.45
CA GLY A 92 -9.70 -18.76 1.40
C GLY A 92 -8.52 -17.86 1.02
N ILE A 93 -8.04 -17.01 1.94
CA ILE A 93 -6.94 -16.05 1.72
C ILE A 93 -5.79 -16.33 2.68
N SER A 94 -4.61 -15.76 2.41
CA SER A 94 -3.45 -15.98 3.30
C SER A 94 -3.64 -15.37 4.69
N PHE A 95 -3.16 -16.04 5.73
CA PHE A 95 -3.09 -15.52 7.11
C PHE A 95 -2.46 -14.12 7.22
N THR A 96 -1.43 -13.84 6.41
CA THR A 96 -0.77 -12.53 6.38
C THR A 96 -1.72 -11.44 5.87
N THR A 97 -2.58 -11.81 4.93
CA THR A 97 -3.63 -10.97 4.37
C THR A 97 -4.73 -10.69 5.39
N VAL A 98 -5.19 -11.69 6.14
CA VAL A 98 -6.18 -11.52 7.21
C VAL A 98 -5.70 -10.55 8.28
N ARG A 99 -4.39 -10.52 8.59
CA ARG A 99 -3.80 -9.57 9.55
C ARG A 99 -3.89 -8.10 9.12
N THR A 100 -4.40 -7.81 7.93
CA THR A 100 -4.64 -6.44 7.46
C THR A 100 -5.66 -5.68 8.29
N TRP A 101 -6.58 -6.36 8.98
CA TRP A 101 -7.50 -5.74 9.96
C TRP A 101 -6.79 -4.89 11.04
N ARG A 102 -5.51 -5.14 11.34
CA ARG A 102 -4.69 -4.37 12.30
C ARG A 102 -4.40 -2.97 11.77
N LYS A 103 -4.28 -2.82 10.44
CA LYS A 103 -4.16 -1.49 9.80
C LYS A 103 -5.41 -0.64 10.05
N TRP A 104 -6.56 -1.29 10.20
CA TRP A 104 -7.86 -0.68 10.45
C TRP A 104 -8.18 -0.55 11.95
N GLY A 105 -7.22 -0.80 12.84
CA GLY A 105 -7.42 -0.74 14.29
C GLY A 105 -8.31 -1.83 14.85
N LEU A 106 -8.67 -2.82 14.04
CA LEU A 106 -9.51 -3.93 14.46
C LEU A 106 -8.66 -5.00 15.14
N GLN A 107 -9.12 -5.40 16.31
CA GLN A 107 -8.68 -6.62 16.96
C GLN A 107 -9.85 -7.60 16.88
N PRO A 108 -9.61 -8.87 16.53
CA PRO A 108 -10.57 -9.88 16.92
C PRO A 108 -10.68 -9.76 18.43
N ASP A 109 -11.91 -9.61 18.93
CA ASP A 109 -12.14 -9.64 20.36
C ASP A 109 -11.41 -10.87 20.90
N VAL A 110 -10.35 -10.64 21.69
CA VAL A 110 -9.58 -11.69 22.34
C VAL A 110 -10.18 -11.79 23.73
N GLY A 111 -11.01 -12.80 23.89
CA GLY A 111 -11.84 -13.00 25.06
C GLY A 111 -10.97 -13.20 26.27
N THR A 112 -10.81 -12.13 27.03
CA THR A 112 -10.76 -12.20 28.48
C THR A 112 -11.35 -10.90 29.00
N PHE A 113 -12.68 -10.86 29.09
CA PHE A 113 -13.30 -10.03 30.13
C PHE A 113 -12.97 -10.67 31.47
N THR A 114 -11.80 -10.36 32.02
CA THR A 114 -11.63 -10.44 33.47
C THR A 114 -12.34 -9.21 34.02
N PHE A 115 -13.52 -9.41 34.61
CA PHE A 115 -14.07 -8.40 35.50
C PHE A 115 -13.07 -8.19 36.64
N ALA A 116 -12.45 -7.03 36.71
CA ALA A 116 -11.83 -6.56 37.94
C ALA A 116 -12.98 -6.23 38.91
N ALA A 117 -13.54 -7.26 39.55
CA ALA A 117 -14.27 -7.08 40.79
C ALA A 117 -13.23 -6.89 41.91
N ASP A 118 -13.51 -5.92 42.77
CA ASP A 118 -12.73 -5.44 43.92
C ASP A 118 -11.49 -4.58 43.64
N LEU A 119 -11.74 -3.27 43.50
CA LEU A 119 -10.94 -2.27 44.21
C LEU A 119 -11.71 -1.85 45.47
N LYS A 120 -11.19 -2.27 46.62
CA LYS A 120 -11.41 -1.61 47.91
C LYS A 120 -10.07 -1.05 48.39
#